data_AF-A0A3C0KD67-F1
#
_entry.id   AF-A0A3C0KD67-F1
#
_cell.length_a   1.000
_cell.length_b   1.000
_cell.length_c   1.000
_cell.angle_alpha   90.00
_cell.angle_beta   90.00
_cell.angle_gamma   90.00
#
_symmetry.space_group_name_H-M   'P 1'
#
loop_
_entity.id
_entity.type
_entity.pdbx_description
1 polymer ?
#
loop_
_entity_poly.entity_id
_entity_poly.type
_entity_poly.pdbx_seq_one_letter_code
_entity_poly.pdbx_strand_id
1 'polypeptide(L)' 'QVLVENGGTVVIGGIFEQEEVDDVTKVPLLGDLPVVGNLFKNRAKTANKRELLIFLTPRVIADRGLSR' A
#
# COMPACT_ATOMS: atom_id res chain seq x y z
N GLN A 1 -21.18 -13.12 -10.25
CA GLN A 1 -21.12 -12.70 -11.67
C GLN A 1 -21.22 -11.18 -11.68
N VAL A 2 -20.28 -10.48 -12.33
CA VAL A 2 -20.30 -9.02 -12.47
C VAL A 2 -20.75 -8.71 -13.90
N LEU A 3 -21.88 -7.99 -14.06
CA LEU A 3 -22.25 -7.40 -15.35
C LEU A 3 -21.53 -6.06 -15.46
N VAL A 4 -20.68 -5.89 -16.48
CA VAL A 4 -20.00 -4.62 -16.78
C VAL A 4 -20.40 -4.19 -18.19
N GLU A 5 -20.78 -2.92 -18.34
CA GLU A 5 -21.09 -2.35 -19.65
C GLU A 5 -19.84 -2.29 -20.55
N ASN A 6 -20.08 -2.32 -21.85
CA ASN A 6 -19.05 -2.25 -22.87
C ASN A 6 -18.32 -0.89 -22.80
N GLY A 7 -17.05 -0.87 -22.37
CA GLY A 7 -16.30 0.36 -22.13
C GLY A 7 -16.44 0.96 -20.71
N GLY A 8 -17.19 0.33 -19.81
CA GLY A 8 -17.27 0.75 -18.41
C GLY A 8 -16.05 0.29 -17.60
N THR A 9 -15.42 1.18 -16.84
CA THR A 9 -14.30 0.82 -15.96
C THR A 9 -14.84 0.21 -14.66
N VAL A 10 -14.52 -1.04 -14.39
CA VAL A 10 -14.83 -1.70 -13.11
C VAL A 10 -13.59 -1.73 -12.21
N VAL A 11 -13.79 -1.44 -10.93
CA VAL A 11 -12.77 -1.67 -9.89
C VAL A 11 -12.92 -3.11 -9.43
N ILE A 12 -11.91 -3.94 -9.72
CA ILE A 12 -11.93 -5.36 -9.34
C ILE A 12 -11.44 -5.53 -7.90
N GLY A 13 -10.53 -4.66 -7.47
CA GLY A 13 -10.00 -4.66 -6.11
C GLY A 13 -8.79 -3.75 -5.97
N GLY A 14 -8.20 -3.78 -4.77
CA GLY A 14 -6.97 -3.07 -4.44
C GLY A 14 -6.17 -3.80 -3.37
N ILE A 15 -4.89 -3.46 -3.25
CA ILE A 15 -4.02 -3.90 -2.16
C ILE A 15 -3.81 -2.72 -1.24
N PHE A 16 -4.08 -2.93 0.04
CA PHE A 16 -3.77 -1.98 1.10
C PHE A 16 -2.67 -2.57 1.97
N GLU A 17 -1.51 -1.92 1.98
CA GLU A 17 -0.36 -2.33 2.78
C GLU A 17 0.02 -1.18 3.72
N GLN A 18 0.14 -1.52 5.01
CA GLN A 18 0.62 -0.62 6.05
C GLN A 18 1.79 -1.30 6.76
N GLU A 19 2.94 -0.64 6.73
CA GLU A 19 4.16 -1.07 7.39
C GLU A 19 4.57 -0.02 8.43
N GLU A 20 4.72 -0.44 9.68
CA GLU A 20 5.19 0.41 10.78
C GLU A 20 6.49 -0.17 11.33
N VAL A 21 7.55 0.63 11.27
CA VAL A 21 8.88 0.28 11.77
C VAL A 21 9.23 1.20 12.94
N ASP A 22 9.43 0.61 14.11
CA ASP A 22 9.85 1.28 15.33
C ASP A 22 11.33 0.95 15.62
N ASP A 23 12.23 1.86 15.26
CA ASP A 23 13.66 1.75 15.52
C ASP A 23 14.06 2.51 16.78
N VAL A 24 14.71 1.83 17.71
CA VAL A 24 15.22 2.43 18.96
C VAL A 24 16.71 2.19 19.04
N THR A 25 17.48 3.25 18.81
CA THR A 25 18.93 3.26 19.04
C THR A 25 19.20 3.86 20.42
N LYS A 26 19.97 3.16 21.26
CA LYS A 26 20.30 3.64 22.61
C LYS A 26 21.75 3.38 22.98
N VAL A 27 22.31 4.25 23.81
CA VAL A 27 23.63 4.00 24.44
C VAL A 27 23.47 2.91 25.51
N PRO A 28 24.27 1.83 25.49
CA PRO A 28 24.26 0.81 26.55
C PRO A 28 24.50 1.44 27.93
N LEU A 29 23.90 0.88 28.99
CA LEU A 29 23.86 1.41 30.37
C LEU A 29 23.08 2.74 30.53
N LEU A 30 23.48 3.81 29.83
CA LEU A 30 22.92 5.14 30.03
C LEU A 30 21.48 5.29 29.52
N GLY A 31 21.13 4.58 28.44
CA GLY A 31 19.78 4.60 27.88
C GLY A 31 18.73 4.06 28.84
N ASP A 32 19.08 3.17 29.77
CA ASP A 32 18.12 2.49 30.64
C ASP A 32 17.88 3.21 31.98
N LEU A 33 18.46 4.39 32.15
CA LEU A 33 18.25 5.23 33.33
C LEU A 33 16.80 5.79 33.36
N PRO A 34 16.08 5.66 34.49
CA PRO A 34 14.65 6.00 34.58
C PRO A 34 14.34 7.50 34.47
N VAL A 35 15.33 8.38 34.72
CA VAL A 35 15.13 9.85 34.69
C VAL A 35 15.79 10.49 33.47
N VAL A 36 16.99 10.05 33.12
CA VAL A 36 17.82 10.69 32.07
C VAL A 36 18.00 9.84 30.82
N GLY A 37 17.52 8.59 30.81
CA GLY A 37 17.76 7.66 29.72
C GLY A 37 17.22 8.10 28.37
N ASN A 38 16.19 8.97 28.34
CA ASN A 38 15.64 9.51 27.10
C ASN A 38 16.60 10.46 26.37
N LEU A 39 17.57 11.08 27.07
CA LEU A 39 18.60 11.93 26.45
C LEU A 39 19.64 11.10 25.68
N PHE A 40 19.73 9.80 25.98
CA PHE A 40 20.68 8.85 25.39
C PHE A 40 20.00 7.81 24.50
N LYS A 41 18.76 8.09 24.09
CA LYS A 41 17.93 7.28 23.21
C LYS A 41 17.54 8.11 21.99
N ASN A 42 17.64 7.52 20.81
CA ASN A 42 17.01 8.02 19.59
C ASN A 42 15.94 7.02 19.16
N ARG A 43 14.74 7.52 18.89
CA ARG A 43 13.63 6.72 18.38
C ARG A 43 13.25 7.25 17.00
N ALA A 44 13.36 6.39 16.00
CA ALA A 44 12.83 6.64 14.68
C ALA A 44 11.56 5.80 14.49
N LYS A 45 10.46 6.47 14.14
CA LYS A 45 9.22 5.82 13.73
C LYS A 45 9.05 6.05 12.24
N THR A 46 8.97 4.98 11.47
CA THR A 46 8.71 5.05 10.02
C THR A 46 7.38 4.37 9.75
N ALA A 47 6.46 5.09 9.12
CA ALA A 47 5.17 4.55 8.69
C ALA A 47 5.08 4.65 7.17
N ASN A 48 5.00 3.48 6.52
CA ASN A 48 4.83 3.36 5.08
C ASN A 48 3.40 2.92 4.78
N LYS A 49 2.71 3.69 3.94
CA LYS A 49 1.35 3.38 3.48
C LYS A 49 1.35 3.22 1.96
N ARG A 50 0.87 2.08 1.48
CA ARG A 50 0.77 1.77 0.05
C ARG A 50 -0.66 1.40 -0.29
N GLU A 51 -1.21 2.09 -1.28
CA GLU A 51 -2.56 1.88 -1.80
C GLU A 51 -2.46 1.60 -3.29
N LEU A 52 -2.68 0.34 -3.68
CA LEU A 52 -2.73 -0.06 -5.08
C LEU A 52 -4.18 -0.32 -5.48
N LEU A 53 -4.60 0.27 -6.60
CA LEU A 53 -5.93 0.06 -7.17
C LEU A 53 -5.81 -0.59 -8.56
N ILE A 54 -6.62 -1.61 -8.81
CA ILE A 54 -6.66 -2.32 -10.09
C ILE A 54 -7.99 -2.04 -10.79
N PHE A 55 -7.88 -1.44 -11.98
CA PHE A 55 -9.01 -1.08 -12.84
C PHE A 55 -9.01 -1.96 -14.08
N LEU A 56 -10.19 -2.39 -14.51
CA LEU A 56 -10.37 -3.09 -15.78
C LEU A 56 -11.45 -2.39 -16.61
N THR A 57 -11.11 -2.06 -17.86
CA THR A 57 -12.05 -1.47 -18.82
C THR A 57 -12.18 -2.44 -20.00
N PRO A 58 -13.27 -3.22 -20.09
CA PRO A 58 -13.46 -4.16 -21.17
C PRO A 58 -13.84 -3.39 -22.44
N ARG A 59 -13.30 -3.81 -23.60
CA ARG A 59 -13.68 -3.28 -24.92
C ARG A 59 -14.11 -4.44 -25.80
N VAL A 60 -15.37 -4.45 -26.25
CA VAL A 60 -15.82 -5.43 -27.23
C VAL A 60 -15.35 -5.01 -28.62
N ILE A 61 -14.65 -5.94 -29.26
CA ILE A 61 -14.28 -5.84 -30.66
C ILE A 61 -15.29 -6.71 -31.42
N ALA A 62 -16.15 -6.08 -32.21
CA ALA A 62 -16.96 -6.81 -33.17
C ALA A 62 -16.03 -7.29 -34.29
N ASP A 63 -15.86 -8.61 -34.41
CA ASP A 63 -15.05 -9.20 -35.46
C ASP A 63 -15.64 -8.79 -36.82
N ARG A 64 -14.82 -8.13 -37.63
CA ARG A 64 -15.21 -7.62 -38.95
C ARG A 64 -14.77 -8.61 -40.03
N GLY A 65 -15.09 -9.88 -39.84
CA GLY A 65 -15.30 -10.87 -40.89
C GLY A 65 -16.68 -11.44 -40.64
N LEU A 66 -17.71 -11.16 -41.45
CA LEU A 66 -17.90 -11.73 -42.77
C LEU A 66 -18.71 -10.73 -43.62
N SER A 67 -18.05 -10.00 -44.51
CA SER A 67 -18.71 -9.28 -45.60
C SER A 67 -17.77 -9.22 -46.80
N ARG A 68 -17.43 -10.40 -47.32
CA ARG A 68 -17.33 -10.73 -48.74
C ARG A 68 -16.87 -12.16 -48.93
#